data_AF-A0A846Q1X6-F1
#
_entry.id   AF-A0A846Q1X6-F1
#
_cell.length_a   1.000
_cell.length_b   1.000
_cell.length_c   1.000
_cell.angle_alpha   90.00
_cell.angle_beta   90.00
_cell.angle_gamma   90.00
#
_symmetry.space_group_name_H-M   'P 1'
#
loop_
_entity.id
_entity.type
_entity.pdbx_description
1 polymer ?
#
loop_
_entity_poly.entity_id
_entity_poly.type
_entity_poly.pdbx_seq_one_letter_code
_entity_poly.pdbx_strand_id
1 'polypeptide(L)'
;KVKSPYEYFEKIKIGKDGLIITNGVQSGLLLPQVPIEYGWNVKTFLEHLCMKAFLPPDAWKYEGSDIFRFNSEIFGEKEPRGKIE
;
A
#
# COMPACT_ATOMS: atom_id res chain seq x y z
N LYS A 1 -4.21 -0.28 14.64
CA LYS A 1 -4.59 1.14 14.82
C LYS A 1 -3.37 1.92 15.32
N VAL A 2 -3.12 3.11 14.80
CA VAL A 2 -2.03 4.01 15.24
C VAL A 2 -2.59 5.14 16.09
N LYS A 3 -1.80 5.75 16.97
CA LYS A 3 -2.21 6.95 17.72
C LYS A 3 -1.91 8.23 16.95
N SER A 4 -0.85 8.20 16.14
CA SER A 4 -0.46 9.27 15.21
C SER A 4 -0.24 8.70 13.81
N PRO A 5 -0.67 9.37 12.73
CA PRO A 5 -0.38 8.94 11.35
C PRO A 5 1.11 8.74 11.10
N TYR A 6 1.98 9.48 11.77
CA TYR A 6 3.44 9.37 11.56
C TYR A 6 4.02 8.04 12.04
N GLU A 7 3.31 7.28 12.90
CA GLU A 7 3.71 5.92 13.28
C GLU A 7 3.72 4.94 12.10
N TYR A 8 3.05 5.27 10.99
CA TYR A 8 3.08 4.45 9.79
C TYR A 8 4.50 4.27 9.23
N PHE A 9 5.39 5.25 9.41
CA PHE A 9 6.75 5.19 8.89
C PHE A 9 7.58 4.06 9.52
N GLU A 10 7.27 3.68 10.75
CA GLU A 10 7.95 2.59 11.47
C GLU A 10 7.20 1.25 11.32
N LYS A 11 5.87 1.29 11.17
CA LYS A 11 5.02 0.09 11.15
C LYS A 11 4.89 -0.54 9.78
N ILE A 12 5.01 0.23 8.69
CA ILE A 12 4.88 -0.25 7.31
C ILE A 12 6.25 -0.69 6.80
N LYS A 13 6.31 -1.92 6.32
CA LYS A 13 7.53 -2.52 5.76
C LYS A 13 7.44 -2.60 4.23
N ILE A 14 8.24 -1.79 3.55
CA ILE A 14 8.35 -1.80 2.08
C ILE A 14 8.74 -3.20 1.61
N GLY A 15 8.07 -3.65 0.54
CA GLY A 15 8.29 -4.97 -0.06
C GLY A 15 7.66 -6.15 0.66
N LYS A 16 7.05 -5.92 1.82
CA LYS A 16 6.31 -6.93 2.59
C LYS A 16 4.84 -6.57 2.70
N ASP A 17 4.56 -5.31 3.00
CA ASP A 17 3.23 -4.84 3.35
C ASP A 17 2.53 -4.24 2.14
N GLY A 18 1.40 -4.83 1.76
CA GLY A 18 0.42 -4.22 0.86
C GLY A 18 -0.55 -3.38 1.66
N LEU A 19 -1.04 -2.29 1.07
CA LEU A 19 -1.87 -1.32 1.77
C LEU A 19 -3.22 -1.12 1.08
N ILE A 20 -4.24 -0.88 1.89
CA ILE A 20 -5.56 -0.43 1.46
C ILE A 20 -5.87 0.83 2.23
N ILE A 21 -6.43 1.84 1.56
CA ILE A 21 -7.02 3.02 2.21
C ILE A 21 -8.51 3.08 1.87
N THR A 22 -9.32 3.47 2.85
CA THR A 22 -10.74 3.79 2.67
C THR A 22 -11.07 5.12 3.34
N ASN A 23 -11.83 5.99 2.67
CA ASN A 23 -12.39 7.22 3.23
C ASN A 23 -13.78 7.43 2.63
N GLY A 24 -14.84 7.19 3.42
CA GLY A 24 -16.21 7.18 2.93
C GLY A 24 -16.42 6.17 1.81
N VAL A 25 -16.82 6.65 0.62
CA VAL A 25 -17.04 5.82 -0.59
C VAL A 25 -15.78 5.59 -1.42
N GLN A 26 -14.68 6.25 -1.08
CA GLN A 26 -13.43 6.18 -1.83
C GLN A 26 -12.51 5.10 -1.25
N SER A 27 -11.90 4.29 -2.12
CA SER A 27 -10.96 3.25 -1.70
C SER A 27 -9.87 2.99 -2.74
N GLY A 28 -8.71 2.58 -2.27
CA GLY A 28 -7.57 2.25 -3.11
C GLY A 28 -6.70 1.19 -2.47
N LEU A 29 -6.04 0.38 -3.31
CA LEU A 29 -5.13 -0.69 -2.90
C LEU A 29 -3.85 -0.61 -3.73
N LEU A 30 -2.72 -0.87 -3.07
CA LEU A 30 -1.44 -1.11 -3.73
C LEU A 30 -0.77 -2.36 -3.15
N LEU A 31 -0.24 -3.20 -4.05
CA LEU A 31 0.40 -4.46 -3.70
C LEU A 31 1.82 -4.24 -3.12
N PRO A 32 2.38 -5.20 -2.36
CA PRO A 32 3.68 -5.04 -1.71
C PRO A 32 4.86 -4.76 -2.65
N GLN A 33 4.82 -5.26 -3.90
CA GLN A 33 5.90 -5.10 -4.87
C GLN A 33 5.94 -3.71 -5.52
N VAL A 34 4.82 -3.01 -5.59
CA VAL A 34 4.74 -1.69 -6.24
C VAL A 34 5.75 -0.69 -5.66
N PRO A 35 5.86 -0.48 -4.34
CA PRO A 35 6.86 0.45 -3.82
C PRO A 35 8.31 -0.01 -4.04
N ILE A 36 8.58 -1.31 -4.23
CA ILE A 36 9.91 -1.78 -4.62
C ILE A 36 10.21 -1.36 -6.07
N GLU A 37 9.31 -1.69 -7.00
CA GLU A 37 9.48 -1.45 -8.44
C GLU A 37 9.73 0.03 -8.76
N TYR A 38 9.09 0.93 -8.02
CA TYR A 38 9.23 2.37 -8.20
C TYR A 38 10.21 3.05 -7.22
N GLY A 39 10.87 2.30 -6.33
CA GLY A 39 11.85 2.85 -5.38
C GLY A 39 11.24 3.81 -4.35
N TRP A 40 10.01 3.57 -3.91
CA TRP A 40 9.29 4.44 -2.97
C TRP A 40 9.63 4.15 -1.51
N ASN A 41 9.73 5.22 -0.72
CA ASN A 41 9.71 5.13 0.73
C ASN A 41 8.25 5.09 1.25
N VAL A 42 8.07 4.88 2.56
CA VAL A 42 6.74 4.75 3.19
C VAL A 42 5.86 5.98 2.95
N LYS A 43 6.42 7.20 3.02
CA LYS A 43 5.67 8.43 2.78
C LYS A 43 5.13 8.47 1.35
N THR A 44 6.00 8.24 0.36
CA THR A 44 5.62 8.21 -1.06
C THR A 44 4.60 7.09 -1.32
N PHE A 45 4.76 5.93 -0.70
CA PHE A 45 3.82 4.82 -0.82
C PHE A 45 2.41 5.19 -0.31
N LEU A 46 2.31 5.85 0.85
CA LEU A 46 1.05 6.34 1.40
C LEU A 46 0.42 7.44 0.53
N GLU A 47 1.22 8.35 -0.02
CA GLU A 47 0.75 9.42 -0.91
C GLU A 47 0.15 8.87 -2.20
N HIS A 48 0.84 7.91 -2.82
CA HIS A 48 0.33 7.23 -4.02
C HIS A 48 -0.87 6.33 -3.73
N LEU A 49 -0.95 5.72 -2.53
CA LEU A 49 -2.13 4.97 -2.11
C LEU A 49 -3.37 5.87 -2.03
N CYS A 50 -3.22 7.09 -1.48
CA CYS A 50 -4.31 8.07 -1.45
C CYS A 50 -4.74 8.46 -2.86
N MET A 51 -3.79 8.80 -3.73
CA MET A 51 -4.08 9.14 -5.12
C MET A 51 -4.76 7.99 -5.88
N LYS A 52 -4.38 6.74 -5.60
CA LYS A 52 -5.02 5.55 -6.17
C LYS A 52 -6.50 5.43 -5.77
N ALA A 53 -6.85 5.93 -4.59
CA ALA A 53 -8.22 6.03 -4.10
C ALA A 53 -8.96 7.30 -4.55
N PHE A 54 -8.36 8.12 -5.43
CA PHE A 54 -8.88 9.43 -5.84
C PHE A 54 -8.98 10.43 -4.67
N LEU A 55 -8.09 10.31 -3.68
CA LEU A 55 -7.97 11.22 -2.53
C LEU A 55 -6.78 12.18 -2.71
N PRO A 56 -6.76 13.33 -1.99
CA PRO A 56 -5.56 14.15 -1.86
C PRO A 56 -4.35 13.33 -1.34
N PRO A 57 -3.12 13.61 -1.78
CA PRO A 57 -1.95 12.81 -1.40
C PRO A 57 -1.70 12.68 0.10
N ASP A 58 -2.15 13.65 0.91
CA ASP A 58 -1.97 13.64 2.36
C ASP A 58 -3.18 13.06 3.14
N ALA A 59 -4.18 12.52 2.44
CA ALA A 59 -5.41 12.02 3.05
C ALA A 59 -5.19 10.85 4.03
N TRP A 60 -4.05 10.16 3.98
CA TRP A 60 -3.65 9.15 4.96
C TRP A 60 -3.50 9.70 6.39
N LYS A 61 -3.47 11.04 6.54
CA LYS A 61 -3.43 11.73 7.84
C LYS A 61 -4.82 12.10 8.37
N TYR A 62 -5.86 12.01 7.57
CA TYR A 62 -7.19 12.48 7.95
C TYR A 62 -7.85 11.48 8.90
N GLU A 63 -8.63 11.97 9.87
CA GLU A 63 -9.28 11.13 10.89
C GLU A 63 -10.29 10.12 10.30
N GLY A 64 -10.88 10.44 9.14
CA GLY A 64 -11.81 9.55 8.43
C GLY A 64 -11.16 8.55 7.47
N SER A 65 -9.83 8.49 7.42
CA SER A 65 -9.09 7.56 6.57
C SER A 65 -8.66 6.33 7.36
N ASP A 66 -9.22 5.18 7.01
CA ASP A 66 -8.78 3.90 7.54
C ASP A 66 -7.71 3.30 6.63
N ILE A 67 -6.62 2.84 7.23
CA ILE A 67 -5.54 2.13 6.53
C ILE A 67 -5.44 0.71 7.03
N PHE A 68 -5.54 -0.22 6.09
CA PHE A 68 -5.36 -1.64 6.32
C PHE A 68 -4.07 -2.11 5.67
N ARG A 69 -3.47 -3.12 6.30
CA ARG A 69 -2.30 -3.82 5.79
C ARG A 69 -2.66 -5.26 5.50
N PHE A 70 -2.12 -5.79 4.41
CA PHE A 70 -2.11 -7.21 4.10
C PHE A 70 -0.71 -7.65 3.65
N ASN A 71 -0.52 -8.95 3.53
CA ASN A 71 0.65 -9.56 2.92
C ASN A 71 0.19 -10.47 1.78
N SER A 72 1.08 -10.78 0.84
CA SER A 72 0.79 -11.66 -0.29
C SER A 72 1.95 -12.60 -0.54
N GLU A 73 1.63 -13.79 -1.03
CA GLU A 73 2.57 -14.68 -1.70
C GLU A 73 2.32 -14.57 -3.21
N ILE A 74 3.41 -14.45 -3.98
CA ILE A 74 3.36 -14.26 -5.42
C ILE A 74 3.88 -15.53 -6.07
N PHE A 75 3.09 -16.09 -6.98
CA PHE A 75 3.46 -17.23 -7.81
C PHE A 75 3.37 -16.81 -9.28
N GLY A 76 4.33 -17.22 -10.09
CA GLY A 76 4.38 -16.92 -11.52
C GLY A 76 4.95 -18.07 -12.35
N GLU A 77 4.55 -18.14 -13.63
CA GLU A 77 5.16 -19.08 -14.56
C GLU A 77 6.55 -18.57 -14.98
N LYS A 78 7.56 -19.45 -15.01
CA LYS A 78 8.89 -19.11 -15.54
C LYS A 78 8.89 -18.78 -17.03
N GLU A 79 7.99 -19.41 -17.76
CA GLU A 79 7.73 -19.22 -19.19
C GLU A 79 6.25 -19.56 -19.45
N PRO A 80 5.63 -19.07 -20.54
CA PRO A 80 4.21 -19.32 -20.80
C PRO A 80 3.86 -20.80 -20.76
N ARG A 81 2.94 -21.19 -19.87
CA ARG A 81 2.52 -22.59 -19.60
C ARG A 81 3.64 -23.49 -19.03
N GLY A 82 4.68 -22.90 -18.44
CA GLY A 82 5.83 -23.60 -17.86
C GLY A 82 5.68 -23.87 -16.36
N LYS A 83 6.81 -24.08 -15.69
CA LYS A 83 6.86 -24.33 -14.24
C LYS A 83 6.40 -23.09 -13.45
N ILE A 84 5.56 -23.30 -12.42
CA ILE A 84 5.19 -22.28 -11.43
C ILE A 84 6.26 -22.18 -10.34
N GLU A 85 6.64 -20.96 -9.99
CA GLU A 85 7.48 -20.63 -8.83
C GLU A 85 6.88 -19.48 -8.02
#